data_AF-E9SI27-F1
#
_entry.id   AF-E9SI27-F1
#
_cell.length_a   1.000
_cell.length_b   1.000
_cell.length_c   1.000
_cell.angle_alpha   90.00
_cell.angle_beta   90.00
_cell.angle_gamma   90.00
#
_symmetry.space_group_name_H-M   'P 1'
#
loop_
_entity.id
_entity.type
_entity.pdbx_description
1 polymer ?
#
loop_
_entity_poly.entity_id
_entity_poly.type
_entity_poly.pdbx_seq_one_letter_code
_entity_poly.pdbx_strand_id
1 'polypeptide(L)'
;MLDKYVKKLYIIRCIFMYVIYFCTGEIIMSIKNKTAAVLMALMTLGTGVSGISSVISAEISANAASSSTVADGKAPTAKSRYSSTDSSITISWDKVSGATGYYIYRWSKNAPAWVKIGTAPYLNASYTDKKVNSGSSYKYYVVAYKMSGGKRIMSGRSNEISAATLPSKPKITDNMTDNNYITVVWTRVAGTGYEVSFKQGSGAWKVAGKTSSADTTSFDIKGLTSETLYSVRVRAISKDADGNTVYGDYSDAVDVKTAPDFVYRRSSQYLIDRLDSAKLNPGQTTYEEIDRQDTEDRKSVRTISDADLAAIKKFVDAHFTSDMTTGEFLDYTVQWLNKNISYADGVHGPQYSEIWNRSHVDNCLNYKVGQCIQYNSTICAIMRYLGYDARVIQGWRGNSLDNKWQHFWCEVTINGTDYVMDSYNYGTDGDWYFVCATYSETAPYAYNSHYIMNRKLMAPFKGYITK
;
A
#
# COMPACT_ATOMS: atom_id res chain seq x y z
N MET A 1 -65.18 55.87 13.78
CA MET A 1 -64.96 54.51 13.24
C MET A 1 -63.84 54.44 12.21
N LEU A 2 -63.68 55.43 11.31
CA LEU A 2 -62.60 55.48 10.30
C LEU A 2 -61.17 55.46 10.90
N ASP A 3 -60.96 56.15 12.03
CA ASP A 3 -59.63 56.34 12.65
C ASP A 3 -59.06 55.06 13.30
N LYS A 4 -59.93 54.13 13.70
CA LYS A 4 -59.54 52.81 14.24
C LYS A 4 -59.11 51.83 13.15
N TYR A 5 -59.63 51.99 11.92
CA TYR A 5 -59.26 51.16 10.77
C TYR A 5 -57.94 51.62 10.13
N VAL A 6 -57.66 52.94 10.10
CA VAL A 6 -56.39 53.48 9.60
C VAL A 6 -55.20 53.07 10.47
N LYS A 7 -55.35 53.10 11.81
CA LYS A 7 -54.31 52.61 12.73
C LYS A 7 -54.04 51.10 12.61
N LYS A 8 -55.06 50.28 12.39
CA LYS A 8 -54.89 48.83 12.16
C LYS A 8 -54.22 48.54 10.81
N LEU A 9 -54.55 49.26 9.75
CA LEU A 9 -53.86 49.13 8.45
C LEU A 9 -52.39 49.55 8.54
N TYR A 10 -52.08 50.61 9.29
CA TYR A 10 -50.71 51.09 9.48
C TYR A 10 -49.84 50.09 10.24
N ILE A 11 -50.38 49.49 11.31
CA ILE A 11 -49.68 48.47 12.09
C ILE A 11 -49.45 47.19 11.27
N ILE A 12 -50.43 46.75 10.48
CA ILE A 12 -50.27 45.60 9.57
C ILE A 12 -49.21 45.89 8.50
N ARG A 13 -49.14 47.11 7.96
CA ARG A 13 -48.13 47.54 6.99
C ARG A 13 -46.72 47.60 7.60
N CYS A 14 -46.61 48.04 8.86
CA CYS A 14 -45.35 48.02 9.61
C CYS A 14 -44.88 46.59 9.91
N ILE A 15 -45.78 45.67 10.26
CA ILE A 15 -45.44 44.26 10.50
C ILE A 15 -45.06 43.55 9.19
N PHE A 16 -45.75 43.83 8.08
CA PHE A 16 -45.41 43.28 6.77
C PHE A 16 -44.05 43.79 6.26
N MET A 17 -43.72 45.07 6.52
CA MET A 17 -42.37 45.59 6.26
C MET A 17 -41.32 44.94 7.17
N TYR A 18 -41.64 44.66 8.44
CA TYR A 18 -40.72 44.01 9.40
C TYR A 18 -40.43 42.53 9.06
N VAL A 19 -41.41 41.79 8.52
CA VAL A 19 -41.23 40.39 8.10
C VAL A 19 -40.45 40.28 6.78
N ILE A 20 -40.59 41.25 5.87
CA ILE A 20 -39.73 41.35 4.67
C ILE A 20 -38.30 41.77 5.05
N TYR A 21 -38.14 42.57 6.12
CA TYR A 21 -36.86 43.05 6.66
C TYR A 21 -35.99 41.93 7.28
N PHE A 22 -36.58 40.83 7.72
CA PHE A 22 -35.85 39.73 8.37
C PHE A 22 -35.29 38.66 7.40
N CYS A 23 -35.58 38.75 6.10
CA CYS A 23 -35.21 37.71 5.13
C CYS A 23 -34.03 38.04 4.20
N THR A 24 -33.44 39.24 4.21
CA THR A 24 -32.29 39.52 3.32
C THR A 24 -31.27 40.51 3.90
N GLY A 25 -30.12 39.99 4.32
CA GLY A 25 -28.80 40.60 4.15
C GLY A 25 -28.48 41.91 4.90
N GLU A 26 -27.86 41.79 6.07
CA GLU A 26 -27.17 42.89 6.73
C GLU A 26 -26.01 43.43 5.88
N ILE A 27 -25.94 44.77 5.74
CA ILE A 27 -24.76 45.65 5.52
C ILE A 27 -25.18 47.05 4.99
N ILE A 28 -26.43 47.24 4.52
CA ILE A 28 -26.91 48.56 3.99
C ILE A 28 -27.52 49.49 5.07
N MET A 29 -27.69 49.03 6.32
CA MET A 29 -28.52 49.74 7.33
C MET A 29 -27.83 50.78 8.22
N SER A 30 -26.50 50.90 8.24
CA SER A 30 -25.84 51.87 9.14
C SER A 30 -25.97 53.34 8.68
N ILE A 31 -26.14 53.57 7.36
CA ILE A 31 -26.14 54.92 6.79
C ILE A 31 -27.54 55.53 6.75
N LYS A 32 -28.58 54.77 6.36
CA LYS A 32 -29.95 55.30 6.22
C LYS A 32 -30.62 55.69 7.55
N ASN A 33 -30.25 55.04 8.65
CA ASN A 33 -30.85 55.30 9.97
C ASN A 33 -30.32 56.60 10.63
N LYS A 34 -29.07 57.00 10.36
CA LYS A 34 -28.52 58.26 10.88
C LYS A 34 -29.07 59.49 10.15
N THR A 35 -29.26 59.40 8.83
CA THR A 35 -29.80 60.50 8.03
C THR A 35 -31.25 60.82 8.37
N ALA A 36 -32.08 59.80 8.68
CA ALA A 36 -33.48 60.00 9.08
C ALA A 36 -33.62 60.62 10.49
N ALA A 37 -32.73 60.29 11.43
CA ALA A 37 -32.72 60.85 12.78
C ALA A 37 -32.28 62.33 12.79
N VAL A 38 -31.29 62.69 11.98
CA VAL A 38 -30.85 64.09 11.80
C VAL A 38 -31.94 64.94 11.15
N LEU A 39 -32.67 64.38 10.16
CA LEU A 39 -33.79 65.08 9.51
C LEU A 39 -34.94 65.37 10.49
N MET A 40 -35.25 64.44 11.41
CA MET A 40 -36.30 64.65 12.43
C MET A 40 -35.88 65.64 13.52
N ALA A 41 -34.61 65.64 13.94
CA ALA A 41 -34.10 66.59 14.95
C ALA A 41 -34.04 68.04 14.41
N LEU A 42 -33.82 68.22 13.10
CA LEU A 42 -33.78 69.53 12.45
C LEU A 42 -35.18 70.13 12.23
N MET A 43 -36.21 69.31 12.03
CA MET A 43 -37.60 69.78 11.92
C MET A 43 -38.14 70.40 13.23
N THR A 44 -37.53 70.07 14.37
CA THR A 44 -37.90 70.62 15.70
C THR A 44 -37.31 71.99 16.03
N LEU A 45 -36.36 72.53 15.25
CA LEU A 45 -35.62 73.75 15.60
C LEU A 45 -35.97 75.00 14.78
N GLY A 46 -36.92 74.93 13.84
CA GLY A 46 -37.48 76.11 13.18
C GLY A 46 -36.49 76.97 12.37
N THR A 47 -35.36 76.43 11.94
CA THR A 47 -34.41 77.15 11.08
C THR A 47 -34.71 76.90 9.59
N GLY A 48 -34.73 77.98 8.80
CA GLY A 48 -35.06 77.94 7.38
C GLY A 48 -34.10 77.10 6.53
N VAL A 49 -34.61 76.64 5.40
CA VAL A 49 -34.02 75.67 4.45
C VAL A 49 -32.59 76.02 3.98
N SER A 50 -32.16 77.28 4.04
CA SER A 50 -30.82 77.73 3.65
C SER A 50 -29.69 77.28 4.60
N GLY A 51 -29.98 77.07 5.89
CA GLY A 51 -29.00 76.55 6.86
C GLY A 51 -28.76 75.04 6.73
N ILE A 52 -29.68 74.33 6.08
CA ILE A 52 -29.63 72.86 5.94
C ILE A 52 -28.59 72.45 4.89
N SER A 53 -28.42 73.25 3.83
CA SER A 53 -27.43 72.96 2.79
C SER A 53 -25.99 73.11 3.30
N SER A 54 -25.69 74.11 4.13
CA SER A 54 -24.34 74.33 4.65
C SER A 54 -23.95 73.29 5.70
N VAL A 55 -24.89 72.87 6.55
CA VAL A 55 -24.67 71.80 7.55
C VAL A 55 -24.52 70.44 6.88
N ILE A 56 -25.34 70.11 5.87
CA ILE A 56 -25.19 68.88 5.09
C ILE A 56 -23.88 68.88 4.29
N SER A 57 -23.50 70.00 3.66
CA SER A 57 -22.22 70.10 2.94
C SER A 57 -21.03 70.02 3.90
N ALA A 58 -21.12 70.60 5.10
CA ALA A 58 -20.08 70.50 6.13
C ALA A 58 -20.00 69.10 6.74
N GLU A 59 -21.12 68.41 6.98
CA GLU A 59 -21.14 67.02 7.44
C GLU A 59 -20.69 66.05 6.35
N ILE A 60 -21.08 66.24 5.09
CA ILE A 60 -20.56 65.44 3.96
C ILE A 60 -19.07 65.67 3.79
N SER A 61 -18.58 66.91 3.93
CA SER A 61 -17.15 67.22 3.86
C SER A 61 -16.39 66.73 5.09
N ALA A 62 -16.97 66.77 6.29
CA ALA A 62 -16.39 66.25 7.52
C ALA A 62 -16.41 64.71 7.55
N ASN A 63 -17.40 64.07 6.94
CA ASN A 63 -17.53 62.62 6.82
C ASN A 63 -16.71 62.07 5.62
N ALA A 64 -16.44 62.92 4.63
CA ALA A 64 -15.40 62.70 3.61
C ALA A 64 -13.98 62.94 4.16
N ALA A 65 -13.80 63.88 5.10
CA ALA A 65 -12.54 64.14 5.80
C ALA A 65 -12.25 63.11 6.92
N SER A 66 -13.28 62.52 7.53
CA SER A 66 -13.16 61.37 8.43
C SER A 66 -13.01 60.03 7.67
N SER A 67 -12.89 60.08 6.34
CA SER A 67 -12.35 58.99 5.52
C SER A 67 -10.81 59.08 5.44
N SER A 68 -10.18 59.24 6.60
CA SER A 68 -8.75 58.98 6.81
C SER A 68 -8.68 58.17 8.11
N THR A 69 -8.43 56.86 8.10
CA THR A 69 -7.23 56.25 7.53
C THR A 69 -7.56 55.08 6.61
N VAL A 70 -6.91 55.10 5.45
CA VAL A 70 -6.61 53.98 4.56
C VAL A 70 -6.31 52.75 5.43
N ALA A 71 -6.92 51.60 5.12
CA ALA A 71 -6.29 50.33 5.48
C ALA A 71 -4.99 50.37 4.70
N ASP A 72 -3.93 50.81 5.38
CA ASP A 72 -2.58 50.86 4.86
C ASP A 72 -2.35 49.58 4.06
N GLY A 73 -1.65 49.65 2.94
CA GLY A 73 -1.42 48.53 2.03
C GLY A 73 -0.75 47.29 2.68
N LYS A 74 -0.60 47.30 4.01
CA LYS A 74 -0.31 46.23 4.93
C LYS A 74 -0.95 44.92 4.48
N ALA A 75 -0.07 44.06 4.01
CA ALA A 75 -0.38 42.67 3.74
C ALA A 75 -0.83 41.94 5.02
N PRO A 76 -1.70 40.93 4.91
CA PRO A 76 -1.92 39.98 6.00
C PRO A 76 -0.61 39.29 6.38
N THR A 77 -0.47 38.92 7.66
CA THR A 77 0.59 37.99 8.10
C THR A 77 0.00 36.59 8.11
N ALA A 78 0.50 35.71 7.25
CA ALA A 78 0.05 34.33 7.19
C ALA A 78 0.77 33.50 8.28
N LYS A 79 0.01 32.71 9.03
CA LYS A 79 0.58 31.89 10.11
C LYS A 79 1.35 30.72 9.50
N SER A 80 2.52 30.41 10.06
CA SER A 80 3.36 29.31 9.58
C SER A 80 2.74 27.93 9.81
N ARG A 81 1.93 27.77 10.88
CA ARG A 81 1.20 26.53 11.16
C ARG A 81 -0.07 26.43 10.34
N TYR A 82 -0.28 25.27 9.73
CA TYR A 82 -1.50 24.85 9.03
C TYR A 82 -1.98 23.50 9.59
N SER A 83 -3.20 23.11 9.27
CA SER A 83 -3.69 21.74 9.49
C SER A 83 -4.04 21.09 8.15
N SER A 84 -3.85 19.78 8.03
CA SER A 84 -4.16 19.07 6.79
C SER A 84 -4.72 17.67 7.06
N THR A 85 -5.48 17.19 6.08
CA THR A 85 -5.87 15.79 5.92
C THR A 85 -5.26 15.27 4.62
N ASP A 86 -5.64 14.06 4.19
CA ASP A 86 -5.29 13.56 2.86
C ASP A 86 -5.99 14.30 1.70
N SER A 87 -6.98 15.11 2.01
CA SER A 87 -7.92 15.70 1.04
C SER A 87 -8.22 17.18 1.31
N SER A 88 -7.58 17.77 2.32
CA SER A 88 -7.76 19.19 2.63
C SER A 88 -6.54 19.84 3.30
N ILE A 89 -6.38 21.15 3.10
CA ILE A 89 -5.41 21.99 3.81
C ILE A 89 -6.15 23.21 4.36
N THR A 90 -5.98 23.50 5.64
CA THR A 90 -6.50 24.72 6.28
C THR A 90 -5.35 25.64 6.67
N ILE A 91 -5.36 26.84 6.09
CA ILE A 91 -4.41 27.92 6.43
C ILE A 91 -5.12 29.00 7.24
N SER A 92 -4.35 29.79 7.98
CA SER A 92 -4.86 30.93 8.75
C SER A 92 -3.89 32.10 8.74
N TRP A 93 -4.40 33.29 9.02
CA TRP A 93 -3.65 34.54 8.98
C TRP A 93 -4.16 35.51 10.04
N ASP A 94 -3.41 36.58 10.28
CA ASP A 94 -3.83 37.65 11.17
C ASP A 94 -4.81 38.60 10.48
N LYS A 95 -5.83 39.03 11.22
CA LYS A 95 -6.82 40.00 10.71
C LYS A 95 -6.14 41.32 10.38
N VAL A 96 -6.57 41.93 9.28
CA VAL A 96 -6.09 43.23 8.80
C VAL A 96 -7.21 44.22 9.06
N SER A 97 -6.98 45.17 9.97
CA SER A 97 -8.00 46.15 10.35
C SER A 97 -8.51 46.92 9.13
N GLY A 98 -9.82 47.11 9.04
CA GLY A 98 -10.46 47.80 7.91
C GLY A 98 -10.60 46.99 6.62
N ALA A 99 -10.15 45.73 6.59
CA ALA A 99 -10.42 44.83 5.46
C ALA A 99 -11.89 44.38 5.42
N THR A 100 -12.43 44.23 4.22
CA THR A 100 -13.75 43.61 4.00
C THR A 100 -13.64 42.08 3.89
N GLY A 101 -12.50 41.59 3.40
CA GLY A 101 -12.23 40.16 3.30
C GLY A 101 -10.86 39.87 2.72
N TYR A 102 -10.66 38.62 2.32
CA TYR A 102 -9.39 38.07 1.90
C TYR A 102 -9.53 37.24 0.63
N TYR A 103 -8.55 37.35 -0.26
CA TYR A 103 -8.37 36.46 -1.40
C TYR A 103 -7.26 35.47 -1.09
N ILE A 104 -7.54 34.19 -1.36
CA ILE A 104 -6.60 33.10 -1.11
C ILE A 104 -6.11 32.60 -2.46
N TYR A 105 -4.79 32.55 -2.60
CA TYR A 105 -4.11 32.07 -3.77
C TYR A 105 -3.32 30.82 -3.44
N ARG A 106 -3.25 29.90 -4.39
CA ARG A 106 -2.50 28.65 -4.29
C ARG A 106 -1.62 28.45 -5.50
N TRP A 107 -0.45 27.88 -5.27
CA TRP A 107 0.45 27.37 -6.29
C TRP A 107 0.71 25.87 -6.03
N SER A 108 0.88 25.09 -7.09
CA SER A 108 1.28 23.69 -7.00
C SER A 108 2.33 23.36 -8.07
N LYS A 109 3.16 22.36 -7.81
CA LYS A 109 4.20 21.94 -8.77
C LYS A 109 3.61 21.42 -10.09
N ASN A 110 2.44 20.78 -10.02
CA ASN A 110 1.76 20.20 -11.19
C ASN A 110 1.03 21.26 -12.05
N ALA A 111 0.77 22.43 -11.50
CA ALA A 111 0.21 23.57 -12.20
C ALA A 111 0.92 24.84 -11.68
N PRO A 112 2.13 25.15 -12.22
CA PRO A 112 3.07 26.10 -11.62
C PRO A 112 2.68 27.57 -11.81
N ALA A 113 1.42 27.89 -11.57
CA ALA A 113 0.86 29.24 -11.59
C ALA A 113 0.09 29.51 -10.29
N TRP A 114 0.13 30.76 -9.83
CA TRP A 114 -0.68 31.20 -8.70
C TRP A 114 -2.13 31.41 -9.15
N VAL A 115 -3.04 30.63 -8.57
CA VAL A 115 -4.46 30.70 -8.89
C VAL A 115 -5.24 31.14 -7.66
N LYS A 116 -6.19 32.06 -7.83
CA LYS A 116 -7.14 32.40 -6.76
C LYS A 116 -8.08 31.22 -6.55
N ILE A 117 -8.03 30.60 -5.38
CA ILE A 117 -8.83 29.42 -5.06
C ILE A 117 -10.08 29.74 -4.24
N GLY A 118 -10.13 30.92 -3.61
CA GLY A 118 -11.26 31.29 -2.78
C GLY A 118 -11.23 32.69 -2.22
N THR A 119 -12.25 32.97 -1.41
CA THR A 119 -12.50 34.24 -0.73
C THR A 119 -12.96 33.93 0.68
N ALA A 120 -12.44 34.64 1.68
CA ALA A 120 -12.89 34.55 3.07
C ALA A 120 -13.34 35.92 3.58
N PRO A 121 -14.46 36.02 4.33
CA PRO A 121 -14.90 37.27 4.92
C PRO A 121 -13.94 37.73 6.04
N TYR A 122 -13.95 39.03 6.38
CA TYR A 122 -13.08 39.59 7.43
C TYR A 122 -13.13 38.81 8.77
N LEU A 123 -14.33 38.37 9.16
CA LEU A 123 -14.52 37.64 10.42
C LEU A 123 -13.80 36.29 10.45
N ASN A 124 -13.58 35.67 9.28
CA ASN A 124 -12.96 34.37 9.12
C ASN A 124 -11.54 34.54 8.55
N ALA A 125 -10.55 34.64 9.44
CA ALA A 125 -9.13 34.72 9.06
C ALA A 125 -8.52 33.32 8.86
N SER A 126 -9.25 32.45 8.18
CA SER A 126 -8.84 31.09 7.82
C SER A 126 -9.54 30.63 6.54
N TYR A 127 -8.96 29.63 5.87
CA TYR A 127 -9.54 29.03 4.66
C TYR A 127 -9.15 27.56 4.55
N THR A 128 -10.12 26.70 4.28
CA THR A 128 -9.93 25.28 4.00
C THR A 128 -10.02 25.01 2.51
N ASP A 129 -8.90 24.66 1.89
CA ASP A 129 -8.85 24.17 0.53
C ASP A 129 -9.16 22.67 0.50
N LYS A 130 -10.24 22.28 -0.20
CA LYS A 130 -10.68 20.90 -0.41
C LYS A 130 -10.40 20.39 -1.84
N LYS A 131 -9.73 21.19 -2.68
CA LYS A 131 -9.40 20.85 -4.09
C LYS A 131 -7.93 20.46 -4.22
N VAL A 132 -7.41 19.76 -3.21
CA VAL A 132 -6.03 19.30 -3.10
C VAL A 132 -5.99 17.78 -3.23
N ASN A 133 -4.88 17.26 -3.73
CA ASN A 133 -4.65 15.83 -3.90
C ASN A 133 -3.85 15.30 -2.70
N SER A 134 -4.01 14.03 -2.34
CA SER A 134 -3.25 13.37 -1.27
C SER A 134 -1.75 13.36 -1.52
N GLY A 135 -0.96 13.44 -0.45
CA GLY A 135 0.51 13.38 -0.50
C GLY A 135 1.17 14.45 -1.37
N SER A 136 0.51 15.59 -1.59
CA SER A 136 0.94 16.64 -2.52
C SER A 136 1.28 17.94 -1.80
N SER A 137 2.30 18.63 -2.31
CA SER A 137 2.78 19.91 -1.77
C SER A 137 2.20 21.11 -2.51
N TYR A 138 1.85 22.13 -1.75
CA TYR A 138 1.22 23.37 -2.19
C TYR A 138 1.88 24.56 -1.52
N LYS A 139 1.78 25.72 -2.16
CA LYS A 139 2.09 27.01 -1.55
C LYS A 139 0.87 27.91 -1.53
N TYR A 140 0.73 28.73 -0.50
CA TYR A 140 -0.39 29.66 -0.35
C TYR A 140 0.11 31.06 -0.03
N TYR A 141 -0.63 32.08 -0.50
CA TYR A 141 -0.57 33.43 0.06
C TYR A 141 -1.96 34.04 0.12
N VAL A 142 -2.10 35.08 0.95
CA VAL A 142 -3.36 35.77 1.21
C VAL A 142 -3.21 37.25 0.89
N VAL A 143 -4.23 37.85 0.28
CA VAL A 143 -4.30 39.29 0.03
C VAL A 143 -5.58 39.83 0.66
N ALA A 144 -5.48 40.85 1.51
CA ALA A 144 -6.66 41.54 2.03
C ALA A 144 -7.26 42.46 0.96
N TYR A 145 -8.57 42.64 1.00
CA TYR A 145 -9.24 43.66 0.19
C TYR A 145 -10.23 44.46 1.02
N LYS A 146 -10.38 45.74 0.66
CA LYS A 146 -11.40 46.64 1.19
C LYS A 146 -12.35 47.06 0.06
N MET A 147 -13.65 47.01 0.32
CA MET A 147 -14.65 47.62 -0.55
C MET A 147 -14.74 49.12 -0.24
N SER A 148 -14.50 49.97 -1.24
CA SER A 148 -14.68 51.42 -1.14
C SER A 148 -15.25 51.96 -2.45
N GLY A 149 -16.37 52.68 -2.39
CA GLY A 149 -17.03 53.22 -3.59
C GLY A 149 -17.36 52.18 -4.65
N GLY A 150 -17.72 50.95 -4.25
CA GLY A 150 -18.00 49.83 -5.16
C GLY A 150 -16.76 49.17 -5.77
N LYS A 151 -15.55 49.69 -5.51
CA LYS A 151 -14.28 49.12 -5.99
C LYS A 151 -13.56 48.35 -4.89
N ARG A 152 -12.76 47.36 -5.29
CA ARG A 152 -11.89 46.58 -4.41
C ARG A 152 -10.50 47.20 -4.42
N ILE A 153 -10.04 47.61 -3.24
CA ILE A 153 -8.66 48.07 -3.00
C ILE A 153 -7.92 46.92 -2.34
N MET A 154 -6.82 46.48 -2.95
CA MET A 154 -6.06 45.29 -2.54
C MET A 154 -4.83 45.69 -1.72
N SER A 155 -4.46 44.88 -0.72
CA SER A 155 -3.17 44.97 -0.03
C SER A 155 -2.02 44.35 -0.85
N GLY A 156 -0.80 44.37 -0.31
CA GLY A 156 0.26 43.45 -0.71
C GLY A 156 -0.04 41.97 -0.39
N ARG A 157 0.80 41.05 -0.88
CA ARG A 157 0.74 39.62 -0.57
C ARG A 157 1.29 39.34 0.83
N SER A 158 0.68 38.41 1.56
CA SER A 158 1.29 37.84 2.76
C SER A 158 2.59 37.11 2.44
N ASN A 159 3.33 36.73 3.49
CA ASN A 159 4.33 35.67 3.39
C ASN A 159 3.70 34.38 2.83
N GLU A 160 4.51 33.57 2.15
CA GLU A 160 4.10 32.27 1.62
C GLU A 160 3.98 31.23 2.76
N ILE A 161 2.98 30.36 2.66
CA ILE A 161 2.86 29.14 3.46
C ILE A 161 3.18 27.96 2.55
N SER A 162 4.25 27.23 2.88
CA SER A 162 4.52 25.89 2.38
C SER A 162 3.64 24.89 3.14
N ALA A 163 2.79 24.13 2.44
CA ALA A 163 1.90 23.16 3.06
C ALA A 163 1.78 21.87 2.24
N ALA A 164 1.54 20.75 2.90
CA ALA A 164 1.32 19.47 2.25
C ALA A 164 0.09 18.74 2.80
N THR A 165 -0.62 18.04 1.93
CA THR A 165 -1.62 17.04 2.33
C THR A 165 -0.93 15.79 2.85
N LEU A 166 -1.61 15.07 3.75
CA LEU A 166 -1.14 13.77 4.19
C LEU A 166 -1.31 12.73 3.07
N PRO A 167 -0.49 11.67 3.04
CA PRO A 167 -0.79 10.48 2.23
C PRO A 167 -2.13 9.85 2.63
N SER A 168 -2.86 9.29 1.67
CA SER A 168 -4.05 8.49 1.97
C SER A 168 -3.70 7.21 2.72
N LYS A 169 -4.67 6.66 3.47
CA LYS A 169 -4.46 5.41 4.21
C LYS A 169 -4.30 4.22 3.25
N PRO A 170 -3.23 3.42 3.34
CA PRO A 170 -3.14 2.14 2.63
C PRO A 170 -4.12 1.12 3.23
N LYS A 171 -4.54 0.14 2.43
CA LYS A 171 -5.33 -1.02 2.88
C LYS A 171 -4.46 -2.26 2.84
N ILE A 172 -4.37 -2.99 3.96
CA ILE A 172 -3.74 -4.32 3.99
C ILE A 172 -4.64 -5.27 3.20
N THR A 173 -4.07 -5.96 2.21
CA THR A 173 -4.80 -6.84 1.29
C THR A 173 -4.48 -8.30 1.52
N ASP A 174 -3.28 -8.59 2.03
CA ASP A 174 -2.83 -9.96 2.25
C ASP A 174 -1.75 -10.02 3.33
N ASN A 175 -1.53 -11.21 3.89
CA ASN A 175 -0.45 -11.51 4.81
C ASN A 175 -0.03 -12.98 4.70
N MET A 176 1.26 -13.23 4.88
CA MET A 176 1.84 -14.56 4.97
C MET A 176 2.61 -14.67 6.29
N THR A 177 2.63 -15.88 6.88
CA THR A 177 3.22 -16.11 8.20
C THR A 177 4.17 -17.28 8.19
N ASP A 178 5.24 -17.16 8.96
CA ASP A 178 6.12 -18.26 9.35
C ASP A 178 6.24 -18.31 10.89
N ASN A 179 7.10 -19.16 11.42
CA ASN A 179 7.35 -19.29 12.85
C ASN A 179 7.95 -18.03 13.48
N ASN A 180 8.70 -17.24 12.71
CA ASN A 180 9.45 -16.10 13.23
C ASN A 180 9.29 -14.81 12.41
N TYR A 181 8.46 -14.81 11.36
CA TYR A 181 8.16 -13.59 10.61
C TYR A 181 6.72 -13.54 10.07
N ILE A 182 6.28 -12.32 9.76
CA ILE A 182 5.04 -12.02 9.05
C ILE A 182 5.37 -11.13 7.86
N THR A 183 5.02 -11.55 6.65
CA THR A 183 5.01 -10.68 5.48
C THR A 183 3.64 -10.05 5.34
N VAL A 184 3.56 -8.72 5.29
CA VAL A 184 2.31 -7.99 5.08
C VAL A 184 2.32 -7.27 3.74
N VAL A 185 1.19 -7.31 3.02
CA VAL A 185 1.01 -6.70 1.69
C VAL A 185 -0.15 -5.71 1.72
N TRP A 186 -0.01 -4.57 1.02
CA TRP A 186 -1.02 -3.50 1.03
C TRP A 186 -1.19 -2.81 -0.32
N THR A 187 -2.28 -2.04 -0.46
CA THR A 187 -2.55 -1.23 -1.66
C THR A 187 -1.58 -0.06 -1.79
N ARG A 188 -1.07 0.17 -3.02
CA ARG A 188 -0.29 1.36 -3.36
C ARG A 188 -1.10 2.65 -3.17
N VAL A 189 -0.51 3.65 -2.51
CA VAL A 189 -1.02 5.03 -2.40
C VAL A 189 0.10 6.05 -2.72
N ALA A 190 -0.26 7.32 -2.92
CA ALA A 190 0.72 8.38 -3.17
C ALA A 190 1.60 8.65 -1.94
N GLY A 191 2.90 8.82 -2.15
CA GLY A 191 3.88 9.09 -1.09
C GLY A 191 5.31 8.79 -1.54
N THR A 192 6.22 8.69 -0.57
CA THR A 192 7.62 8.32 -0.77
C THR A 192 7.97 6.96 -0.16
N GLY A 193 7.04 6.31 0.54
CA GLY A 193 7.25 5.01 1.17
C GLY A 193 6.20 4.71 2.21
N TYR A 194 6.45 3.71 3.04
CA TYR A 194 5.54 3.23 4.08
C TYR A 194 6.28 2.98 5.39
N GLU A 195 5.57 3.07 6.51
CA GLU A 195 6.03 2.61 7.83
C GLU A 195 5.12 1.47 8.28
N VAL A 196 5.73 0.33 8.60
CA VAL A 196 5.03 -0.86 9.09
C VAL A 196 5.20 -0.95 10.59
N SER A 197 4.10 -1.19 11.30
CA SER A 197 4.10 -1.33 12.75
C SER A 197 3.34 -2.58 13.17
N PHE A 198 3.75 -3.17 14.29
CA PHE A 198 3.16 -4.38 14.84
C PHE A 198 3.11 -4.33 16.36
N LYS A 199 2.24 -5.12 16.97
CA LYS A 199 2.21 -5.35 18.42
C LYS A 199 1.84 -6.80 18.71
N GLN A 200 2.31 -7.32 19.83
CA GLN A 200 1.94 -8.64 20.33
C GLN A 200 0.75 -8.51 21.28
N GLY A 201 -0.38 -9.16 20.98
CA GLY A 201 -1.61 -9.07 21.77
C GLY A 201 -2.04 -7.62 22.11
N SER A 202 -2.22 -7.34 23.41
CA SER A 202 -2.56 -6.00 23.92
C SER A 202 -1.34 -5.10 24.18
N GLY A 203 -0.14 -5.49 23.72
CA GLY A 203 1.08 -4.74 23.91
C GLY A 203 1.16 -3.42 23.12
N ALA A 204 2.28 -2.72 23.29
CA ALA A 204 2.54 -1.46 22.58
C ALA A 204 2.93 -1.70 21.11
N TRP A 205 2.52 -0.77 20.24
CA TRP A 205 2.94 -0.74 18.84
C TRP A 205 4.44 -0.46 18.71
N LYS A 206 5.14 -1.28 17.94
CA LYS A 206 6.54 -1.14 17.55
C LYS A 206 6.63 -0.94 16.06
N VAL A 207 7.56 -0.10 15.61
CA VAL A 207 7.87 0.05 14.18
C VAL A 207 8.76 -1.12 13.75
N ALA A 208 8.31 -1.89 12.76
CA ALA A 208 9.09 -2.97 12.16
C ALA A 208 10.12 -2.43 11.16
N GLY A 209 9.74 -1.40 10.41
CA GLY A 209 10.63 -0.73 9.48
C GLY A 209 9.90 0.22 8.54
N LYS A 210 10.66 0.76 7.59
CA LYS A 210 10.18 1.72 6.58
C LYS A 210 10.64 1.31 5.20
N THR A 211 9.79 1.51 4.19
CA THR A 211 10.18 1.41 2.78
C THR A 211 10.64 2.77 2.26
N SER A 212 11.49 2.75 1.23
CA SER A 212 12.04 3.96 0.58
C SER A 212 11.35 4.30 -0.75
N SER A 213 10.33 3.53 -1.14
CA SER A 213 9.55 3.73 -2.36
C SER A 213 8.07 3.47 -2.13
N ALA A 214 7.22 4.26 -2.79
CA ALA A 214 5.78 4.07 -2.78
C ALA A 214 5.33 2.84 -3.60
N ASP A 215 6.21 2.29 -4.45
CA ASP A 215 5.93 1.09 -5.24
C ASP A 215 6.26 -0.20 -4.46
N THR A 216 7.03 -0.11 -3.38
CA THR A 216 7.26 -1.23 -2.44
C THR A 216 6.04 -1.38 -1.54
N THR A 217 5.23 -2.39 -1.81
CA THR A 217 3.91 -2.63 -1.19
C THR A 217 3.85 -3.88 -0.31
N SER A 218 5.02 -4.41 0.08
CA SER A 218 5.17 -5.49 1.04
C SER A 218 6.31 -5.24 2.03
N PHE A 219 6.27 -5.90 3.19
CA PHE A 219 7.34 -5.84 4.20
C PHE A 219 7.34 -7.09 5.10
N ASP A 220 8.54 -7.57 5.44
CA ASP A 220 8.73 -8.70 6.36
C ASP A 220 9.03 -8.20 7.78
N ILE A 221 8.15 -8.52 8.72
CA ILE A 221 8.35 -8.28 10.15
C ILE A 221 9.03 -9.53 10.72
N LYS A 222 10.31 -9.44 11.07
CA LYS A 222 11.14 -10.58 11.52
C LYS A 222 11.35 -10.61 13.03
N GLY A 223 11.84 -11.73 13.55
CA GLY A 223 12.19 -11.90 14.97
C GLY A 223 10.97 -12.03 15.87
N LEU A 224 9.88 -12.59 15.33
CA LEU A 224 8.64 -12.86 16.04
C LEU A 224 8.72 -14.20 16.78
N THR A 225 7.90 -14.36 17.79
CA THR A 225 7.71 -15.63 18.51
C THR A 225 6.69 -16.48 17.73
N SER A 226 6.90 -17.79 17.68
CA SER A 226 5.96 -18.74 17.07
C SER A 226 4.64 -18.81 17.81
N GLU A 227 3.60 -19.29 17.11
CA GLU A 227 2.24 -19.46 17.64
C GLU A 227 1.64 -18.24 18.36
N THR A 228 2.11 -17.05 18.03
CA THR A 228 1.84 -15.84 18.77
C THR A 228 0.98 -14.90 17.92
N LEU A 229 -0.08 -14.36 18.52
CA LEU A 229 -0.95 -13.39 17.86
C LEU A 229 -0.32 -11.99 17.85
N TYR A 230 -0.18 -11.43 16.65
CA TYR A 230 0.26 -10.08 16.41
C TYR A 230 -0.81 -9.26 15.69
N SER A 231 -0.96 -8.00 16.06
CA SER A 231 -1.69 -7.04 15.22
C SER A 231 -0.70 -6.27 14.36
N VAL A 232 -0.98 -6.10 13.07
CA VAL A 232 -0.14 -5.38 12.11
C VAL A 232 -0.91 -4.22 11.49
N ARG A 233 -0.24 -3.08 11.29
CA ARG A 233 -0.79 -1.91 10.57
C ARG A 233 0.31 -1.21 9.78
N VAL A 234 -0.09 -0.52 8.72
CA VAL A 234 0.82 0.22 7.83
C VAL A 234 0.30 1.64 7.60
N ARG A 235 1.20 2.61 7.50
CA ARG A 235 0.86 3.99 7.06
C ARG A 235 1.81 4.46 5.98
N ALA A 236 1.30 5.30 5.08
CA ALA A 236 2.13 5.90 4.05
C ALA A 236 2.93 7.09 4.58
N ILE A 237 4.09 7.32 3.98
CA ILE A 237 5.05 8.39 4.27
C ILE A 237 5.12 9.30 3.06
N SER A 238 5.23 10.61 3.24
CA SER A 238 5.59 11.56 2.19
C SER A 238 6.53 12.64 2.71
N LYS A 239 6.87 13.60 1.84
CA LYS A 239 7.68 14.77 2.14
C LYS A 239 6.88 16.04 1.89
N ASP A 240 6.94 16.98 2.82
CA ASP A 240 6.38 18.32 2.60
C ASP A 240 7.26 19.16 1.65
N ALA A 241 6.85 20.40 1.38
CA ALA A 241 7.59 21.30 0.50
C ALA A 241 8.99 21.66 1.01
N ASP A 242 9.24 21.51 2.30
CA ASP A 242 10.50 21.83 2.97
C ASP A 242 11.36 20.57 3.18
N GLY A 243 10.90 19.40 2.71
CA GLY A 243 11.61 18.12 2.80
C GLY A 243 11.41 17.33 4.10
N ASN A 244 10.53 17.81 4.99
CA ASN A 244 10.24 17.11 6.25
C ASN A 244 9.32 15.91 5.99
N THR A 245 9.50 14.87 6.81
CA THR A 245 8.67 13.66 6.72
C THR A 245 7.28 13.91 7.28
N VAL A 246 6.25 13.61 6.49
CA VAL A 246 4.85 13.61 6.92
C VAL A 246 4.28 12.20 6.86
N TYR A 247 3.41 11.86 7.80
CA TYR A 247 2.81 10.54 7.91
C TYR A 247 1.31 10.62 7.68
N GLY A 248 0.78 9.70 6.86
CA GLY A 248 -0.65 9.48 6.75
C GLY A 248 -1.22 8.75 7.96
N ASP A 249 -2.54 8.56 7.93
CA ASP A 249 -3.23 7.72 8.89
C ASP A 249 -2.82 6.24 8.72
N TYR A 250 -2.87 5.48 9.82
CA TYR A 250 -2.68 4.04 9.76
C TYR A 250 -3.85 3.36 9.04
N SER A 251 -3.53 2.26 8.37
CA SER A 251 -4.51 1.28 7.92
C SER A 251 -5.31 0.76 9.10
N ASP A 252 -6.46 0.16 8.79
CA ASP A 252 -7.09 -0.75 9.75
C ASP A 252 -6.08 -1.87 10.09
N ALA A 253 -6.03 -2.24 11.37
CA ALA A 253 -5.12 -3.28 11.83
C ALA A 253 -5.66 -4.66 11.45
N VAL A 254 -4.75 -5.58 11.14
CA VAL A 254 -5.08 -7.00 10.93
C VAL A 254 -4.41 -7.83 12.02
N ASP A 255 -5.13 -8.81 12.56
CA ASP A 255 -4.59 -9.75 13.52
C ASP A 255 -4.12 -11.00 12.79
N VAL A 256 -2.87 -11.41 13.07
CA VAL A 256 -2.14 -12.44 12.36
C VAL A 256 -1.39 -13.29 13.38
N LYS A 257 -1.59 -14.61 13.35
CA LYS A 257 -0.90 -15.54 14.25
C LYS A 257 0.30 -16.15 13.53
N THR A 258 1.49 -16.04 14.10
CA THR A 258 2.69 -16.73 13.57
C THR A 258 2.52 -18.24 13.63
N ALA A 259 3.18 -18.95 12.72
CA ALA A 259 3.12 -20.40 12.65
C ALA A 259 3.88 -21.07 13.82
N PRO A 260 3.68 -22.37 14.09
CA PRO A 260 4.48 -23.12 15.07
C PRO A 260 5.98 -23.18 14.75
N ASP A 261 6.82 -23.25 15.79
CA ASP A 261 8.27 -23.42 15.66
C ASP A 261 8.59 -24.88 15.29
N PHE A 262 8.54 -25.15 13.98
CA PHE A 262 8.86 -26.40 13.29
C PHE A 262 7.96 -27.63 13.59
N VAL A 263 7.21 -28.09 12.57
CA VAL A 263 7.63 -29.22 11.71
C VAL A 263 6.98 -28.98 10.33
N TYR A 264 7.80 -28.85 9.28
CA TYR A 264 7.42 -28.64 7.87
C TYR A 264 7.27 -27.15 7.44
N ARG A 265 8.26 -26.67 6.68
CA ARG A 265 8.24 -25.41 5.91
C ARG A 265 7.24 -25.51 4.75
N ARG A 266 5.98 -25.13 5.00
CA ARG A 266 4.91 -25.15 3.99
C ARG A 266 5.30 -24.33 2.75
N SER A 267 5.15 -24.89 1.55
CA SER A 267 5.21 -24.09 0.32
C SER A 267 4.15 -22.99 0.38
N SER A 268 4.40 -21.88 -0.30
CA SER A 268 3.38 -20.84 -0.43
C SER A 268 2.07 -21.43 -0.98
N GLN A 269 0.94 -20.95 -0.49
CA GLN A 269 -0.36 -21.52 -0.86
C GLN A 269 -0.57 -21.49 -2.39
N TYR A 270 -0.06 -20.48 -3.08
CA TYR A 270 -0.15 -20.40 -4.54
C TYR A 270 0.53 -21.58 -5.28
N LEU A 271 1.57 -22.18 -4.70
CA LEU A 271 2.25 -23.35 -5.28
C LEU A 271 1.46 -24.63 -5.03
N ILE A 272 0.85 -24.74 -3.86
CA ILE A 272 -0.08 -25.82 -3.51
C ILE A 272 -1.32 -25.77 -4.42
N ASP A 273 -1.92 -24.59 -4.59
CA ASP A 273 -3.09 -24.38 -5.44
C ASP A 273 -2.84 -24.77 -6.90
N ARG A 274 -1.59 -24.63 -7.41
CA ARG A 274 -1.24 -25.11 -8.75
C ARG A 274 -1.36 -26.63 -8.85
N LEU A 275 -0.85 -27.36 -7.86
CA LEU A 275 -0.99 -28.81 -7.82
C LEU A 275 -2.43 -29.25 -7.72
N ASP A 276 -3.22 -28.53 -6.95
CA ASP A 276 -4.64 -28.81 -6.79
C ASP A 276 -5.45 -28.49 -8.06
N SER A 277 -4.93 -27.61 -8.92
CA SER A 277 -5.51 -27.32 -10.23
C SER A 277 -5.26 -28.40 -11.30
N ALA A 278 -4.39 -29.38 -11.01
CA ALA A 278 -4.00 -30.39 -11.99
C ALA A 278 -5.12 -31.39 -12.28
N LYS A 279 -5.24 -31.79 -13.54
CA LYS A 279 -6.09 -32.91 -13.94
C LYS A 279 -5.34 -34.21 -13.68
N LEU A 280 -5.85 -35.00 -12.74
CA LEU A 280 -5.22 -36.25 -12.32
C LEU A 280 -5.73 -37.44 -13.14
N ASN A 281 -4.82 -38.37 -13.42
CA ASN A 281 -5.10 -39.69 -13.99
C ASN A 281 -4.47 -40.77 -13.11
N PRO A 282 -5.11 -41.17 -11.99
CA PRO A 282 -4.50 -42.02 -10.97
C PRO A 282 -4.06 -43.41 -11.46
N GLY A 283 -3.16 -44.03 -10.70
CA GLY A 283 -2.74 -45.41 -10.96
C GLY A 283 -1.70 -45.56 -12.08
N GLN A 284 -0.93 -44.51 -12.36
CA GLN A 284 0.16 -44.60 -13.33
C GLN A 284 1.35 -45.33 -12.72
N THR A 285 1.83 -46.35 -13.42
CA THR A 285 2.90 -47.23 -12.95
C THR A 285 4.22 -47.02 -13.68
N THR A 286 4.33 -45.97 -14.49
CA THR A 286 5.55 -45.64 -15.23
C THR A 286 5.84 -44.15 -15.21
N TYR A 287 7.12 -43.77 -15.27
CA TYR A 287 7.57 -42.39 -15.49
C TYR A 287 8.79 -42.34 -16.41
N GLU A 288 9.04 -41.18 -17.01
CA GLU A 288 10.26 -40.92 -17.78
C GLU A 288 11.38 -40.43 -16.86
N GLU A 289 12.58 -40.97 -17.02
CA GLU A 289 13.84 -40.34 -16.63
C GLU A 289 14.45 -39.71 -17.87
N ILE A 290 14.63 -38.39 -17.83
CA ILE A 290 15.14 -37.60 -18.95
C ILE A 290 16.49 -37.01 -18.60
N ASP A 291 17.51 -37.44 -19.31
CA ASP A 291 18.83 -36.84 -19.25
C ASP A 291 18.91 -35.67 -20.25
N ARG A 292 18.99 -34.46 -19.69
CA ARG A 292 19.07 -33.18 -20.41
C ARG A 292 20.47 -32.56 -20.37
N GLN A 293 21.50 -33.36 -20.12
CA GLN A 293 22.87 -32.85 -19.99
C GLN A 293 23.56 -32.53 -21.33
N ASP A 294 23.01 -33.01 -22.44
CA ASP A 294 23.56 -32.88 -23.79
C ASP A 294 22.65 -32.05 -24.74
N THR A 295 22.94 -32.06 -26.04
CA THR A 295 22.17 -31.35 -27.07
C THR A 295 20.76 -31.89 -27.30
N GLU A 296 20.55 -33.15 -26.93
CA GLU A 296 19.30 -33.88 -27.09
C GLU A 296 18.95 -34.59 -25.80
N ASP A 297 17.65 -34.59 -25.49
CA ASP A 297 17.09 -35.28 -24.34
C ASP A 297 17.17 -36.78 -24.58
N ARG A 298 17.88 -37.52 -23.71
CA ARG A 298 17.82 -38.97 -23.67
C ARG A 298 16.75 -39.39 -22.68
N LYS A 299 15.77 -40.15 -23.17
CA LYS A 299 14.64 -40.61 -22.36
C LYS A 299 14.76 -42.10 -22.06
N SER A 300 14.48 -42.47 -20.82
CA SER A 300 14.28 -43.85 -20.42
C SER A 300 12.98 -43.99 -19.64
N VAL A 301 12.23 -45.05 -19.88
CA VAL A 301 10.98 -45.33 -19.16
C VAL A 301 11.30 -46.23 -17.97
N ARG A 302 10.85 -45.82 -16.79
CA ARG A 302 10.88 -46.62 -15.57
C ARG A 302 9.51 -47.17 -15.27
N THR A 303 9.47 -48.42 -14.80
CA THR A 303 8.24 -49.05 -14.27
C THR A 303 8.37 -49.13 -12.76
N ILE A 304 7.35 -48.63 -12.06
CA ILE A 304 7.22 -48.74 -10.61
C ILE A 304 6.83 -50.19 -10.31
N SER A 305 7.68 -50.91 -9.57
CA SER A 305 7.43 -52.31 -9.24
C SER A 305 6.22 -52.47 -8.32
N ASP A 306 5.63 -53.68 -8.26
CA ASP A 306 4.53 -53.97 -7.33
C ASP A 306 4.94 -53.73 -5.87
N ALA A 307 6.20 -54.01 -5.53
CA ALA A 307 6.75 -53.74 -4.20
C ALA A 307 6.82 -52.24 -3.89
N ASP A 308 7.25 -51.43 -4.85
CA ASP A 308 7.30 -49.97 -4.70
C ASP A 308 5.89 -49.36 -4.66
N LEU A 309 4.94 -49.86 -5.46
CA LEU A 309 3.54 -49.46 -5.40
C LEU A 309 2.93 -49.76 -4.03
N ALA A 310 3.24 -50.93 -3.45
CA ALA A 310 2.80 -51.28 -2.11
C ALA A 310 3.42 -50.36 -1.04
N ALA A 311 4.71 -50.02 -1.17
CA ALA A 311 5.39 -49.08 -0.27
C ALA A 311 4.80 -47.65 -0.37
N ILE A 312 4.56 -47.16 -1.59
CA ILE A 312 3.91 -45.88 -1.84
C ILE A 312 2.50 -45.87 -1.25
N LYS A 313 1.68 -46.90 -1.53
CA LYS A 313 0.33 -46.99 -0.98
C LYS A 313 0.35 -46.93 0.54
N LYS A 314 1.24 -47.69 1.18
CA LYS A 314 1.39 -47.69 2.64
C LYS A 314 1.77 -46.30 3.17
N PHE A 315 2.64 -45.58 2.48
CA PHE A 315 3.02 -44.21 2.83
C PHE A 315 1.84 -43.24 2.68
N VAL A 316 1.12 -43.30 1.55
CA VAL A 316 -0.07 -42.47 1.29
C VAL A 316 -1.15 -42.74 2.33
N ASP A 317 -1.50 -44.00 2.60
CA ASP A 317 -2.52 -44.37 3.60
C ASP A 317 -2.16 -43.85 5.01
N ALA A 318 -0.86 -43.74 5.33
CA ALA A 318 -0.38 -43.31 6.65
C ALA A 318 -0.31 -41.79 6.83
N HIS A 319 -0.27 -41.03 5.74
CA HIS A 319 0.08 -39.60 5.76
C HIS A 319 -0.90 -38.70 5.02
N PHE A 320 -1.68 -39.21 4.08
CA PHE A 320 -2.71 -38.44 3.40
C PHE A 320 -4.01 -38.52 4.20
N THR A 321 -4.33 -37.44 4.91
CA THR A 321 -5.56 -37.33 5.69
C THR A 321 -6.70 -36.70 4.88
N SER A 322 -7.95 -36.94 5.28
CA SER A 322 -9.14 -36.49 4.54
C SER A 322 -9.33 -34.97 4.49
N ASP A 323 -8.63 -34.23 5.34
CA ASP A 323 -8.64 -32.77 5.43
C ASP A 323 -7.54 -32.10 4.58
N MET A 324 -6.62 -32.87 3.99
CA MET A 324 -5.60 -32.35 3.09
C MET A 324 -6.10 -32.30 1.64
N THR A 325 -5.64 -31.29 0.88
CA THR A 325 -5.63 -31.36 -0.58
C THR A 325 -4.48 -32.24 -1.08
N THR A 326 -4.53 -32.66 -2.35
CA THR A 326 -3.44 -33.44 -2.95
C THR A 326 -2.14 -32.62 -3.01
N GLY A 327 -2.24 -31.31 -3.25
CA GLY A 327 -1.13 -30.37 -3.21
C GLY A 327 -0.52 -30.25 -1.81
N GLU A 328 -1.34 -30.17 -0.77
CA GLU A 328 -0.87 -30.17 0.62
C GLU A 328 -0.16 -31.47 0.99
N PHE A 329 -0.67 -32.62 0.51
CA PHE A 329 -0.03 -33.91 0.73
C PHE A 329 1.32 -34.02 0.00
N LEU A 330 1.43 -33.50 -1.23
CA LEU A 330 2.70 -33.48 -1.96
C LEU A 330 3.71 -32.54 -1.30
N ASP A 331 3.26 -31.38 -0.82
CA ASP A 331 4.08 -30.48 -0.01
C ASP A 331 4.59 -31.20 1.24
N TYR A 332 3.71 -31.87 1.98
CA TYR A 332 4.11 -32.70 3.12
C TYR A 332 5.13 -33.78 2.72
N THR A 333 4.91 -34.47 1.59
CA THR A 333 5.75 -35.59 1.13
C THR A 333 7.20 -35.15 0.94
N VAL A 334 7.43 -34.06 0.21
CA VAL A 334 8.80 -33.59 -0.06
C VAL A 334 9.50 -33.21 1.25
N GLN A 335 8.78 -32.57 2.16
CA GLN A 335 9.36 -32.15 3.43
C GLN A 335 9.60 -33.34 4.37
N TRP A 336 8.74 -34.36 4.32
CA TRP A 336 8.96 -35.62 5.02
C TRP A 336 10.24 -36.29 4.53
N LEU A 337 10.47 -36.35 3.22
CA LEU A 337 11.69 -36.92 2.64
C LEU A 337 12.93 -36.12 3.08
N ASN A 338 12.88 -34.79 3.01
CA ASN A 338 13.98 -33.94 3.49
C ASN A 338 14.29 -34.17 4.97
N LYS A 339 13.27 -34.36 5.82
CA LYS A 339 13.46 -34.57 7.25
C LYS A 339 13.98 -35.96 7.60
N ASN A 340 13.48 -36.98 6.90
CA ASN A 340 13.65 -38.37 7.36
C ASN A 340 14.79 -39.10 6.69
N ILE A 341 15.35 -38.60 5.59
CA ILE A 341 16.34 -39.34 4.81
C ILE A 341 17.75 -38.82 5.08
N SER A 342 18.65 -39.72 5.47
CA SER A 342 20.09 -39.47 5.55
C SER A 342 20.72 -39.39 4.15
N TYR A 343 21.41 -38.28 3.87
CA TYR A 343 22.02 -38.03 2.57
C TYR A 343 23.24 -38.93 2.34
N ALA A 344 23.22 -39.70 1.26
CA ALA A 344 24.21 -40.72 0.95
C ALA A 344 25.42 -40.15 0.20
N ASP A 345 26.27 -39.42 0.91
CA ASP A 345 27.56 -38.87 0.43
C ASP A 345 28.78 -39.47 1.14
N GLY A 346 28.57 -40.43 2.03
CA GLY A 346 29.63 -41.02 2.88
C GLY A 346 30.08 -40.14 4.06
N VAL A 347 29.55 -38.92 4.20
CA VAL A 347 29.85 -37.98 5.30
C VAL A 347 28.65 -37.86 6.25
N HIS A 348 27.46 -37.65 5.69
CA HIS A 348 26.20 -37.43 6.40
C HIS A 348 25.31 -38.70 6.43
N GLY A 349 25.74 -39.75 5.75
CA GLY A 349 25.00 -40.99 5.59
C GLY A 349 25.87 -42.09 4.95
N PRO A 350 25.26 -43.18 4.46
CA PRO A 350 26.00 -44.27 3.84
C PRO A 350 26.70 -43.82 2.55
N GLN A 351 27.65 -44.62 2.08
CA GLN A 351 28.24 -44.40 0.75
C GLN A 351 27.19 -44.59 -0.33
N TYR A 352 27.33 -43.88 -1.45
CA TYR A 352 26.43 -44.02 -2.60
C TYR A 352 26.38 -45.47 -3.13
N SER A 353 27.50 -46.18 -3.07
CA SER A 353 27.60 -47.61 -3.44
C SER A 353 26.82 -48.55 -2.52
N GLU A 354 26.30 -48.10 -1.38
CA GLU A 354 25.50 -48.93 -0.47
C GLU A 354 24.00 -48.88 -0.77
N ILE A 355 23.57 -47.95 -1.63
CA ILE A 355 22.15 -47.72 -1.97
C ILE A 355 21.78 -48.08 -3.42
N TRP A 356 22.77 -48.38 -4.27
CA TRP A 356 22.59 -48.67 -5.71
C TRP A 356 21.79 -49.93 -6.06
N ASN A 357 21.73 -50.93 -5.18
CA ASN A 357 21.10 -52.23 -5.44
C ASN A 357 19.62 -52.28 -4.99
N ARG A 358 19.01 -51.13 -4.67
CA ARG A 358 17.61 -51.00 -4.25
C ARG A 358 16.90 -49.98 -5.14
N SER A 359 15.57 -50.08 -5.22
CA SER A 359 14.77 -49.07 -5.90
C SER A 359 14.88 -47.71 -5.18
N HIS A 360 14.57 -46.62 -5.89
CA HIS A 360 14.55 -45.28 -5.29
C HIS A 360 13.54 -45.19 -4.14
N VAL A 361 12.35 -45.76 -4.34
CA VAL A 361 11.25 -45.77 -3.37
C VAL A 361 11.63 -46.57 -2.12
N ASP A 362 12.24 -47.75 -2.26
CA ASP A 362 12.64 -48.58 -1.13
C ASP A 362 13.74 -47.89 -0.29
N ASN A 363 14.74 -47.31 -0.96
CA ASN A 363 15.77 -46.50 -0.31
C ASN A 363 15.17 -45.37 0.54
N CYS A 364 14.21 -44.62 0.00
CA CYS A 364 13.63 -43.47 0.67
C CYS A 364 12.60 -43.83 1.75
N LEU A 365 11.61 -44.68 1.44
CA LEU A 365 10.46 -44.92 2.31
C LEU A 365 10.72 -45.99 3.38
N ASN A 366 11.54 -47.00 3.08
CA ASN A 366 11.83 -48.09 4.02
C ASN A 366 13.18 -47.88 4.73
N TYR A 367 14.24 -47.58 3.98
CA TYR A 367 15.59 -47.46 4.53
C TYR A 367 15.99 -46.05 4.95
N LYS A 368 15.21 -45.03 4.55
CA LYS A 368 15.44 -43.63 4.92
C LYS A 368 16.84 -43.13 4.57
N VAL A 369 17.34 -43.54 3.40
CA VAL A 369 18.65 -43.13 2.84
C VAL A 369 18.49 -42.77 1.37
N GLY A 370 19.32 -41.85 0.87
CA GLY A 370 19.23 -41.46 -0.53
C GLY A 370 20.18 -40.34 -0.94
N GLN A 371 20.35 -40.15 -2.24
CA GLN A 371 21.00 -39.01 -2.88
C GLN A 371 19.97 -38.35 -3.82
N CYS A 372 20.24 -37.17 -4.41
CA CYS A 372 19.24 -36.37 -5.12
C CYS A 372 18.36 -37.15 -6.14
N ILE A 373 18.90 -38.20 -6.78
CA ILE A 373 18.11 -39.11 -7.62
C ILE A 373 17.07 -39.91 -6.82
N GLN A 374 17.41 -40.51 -5.67
CA GLN A 374 16.46 -41.28 -4.88
C GLN A 374 15.30 -40.42 -4.35
N TYR A 375 15.58 -39.23 -3.80
CA TYR A 375 14.53 -38.33 -3.28
C TYR A 375 13.54 -37.95 -4.38
N ASN A 376 14.06 -37.42 -5.49
CA ASN A 376 13.23 -36.86 -6.54
C ASN A 376 12.54 -37.93 -7.39
N SER A 377 13.16 -39.10 -7.56
CA SER A 377 12.47 -40.25 -8.17
C SER A 377 11.37 -40.80 -7.27
N THR A 378 11.53 -40.78 -5.94
CA THR A 378 10.46 -41.17 -5.01
C THR A 378 9.29 -40.20 -5.06
N ILE A 379 9.56 -38.88 -5.09
CA ILE A 379 8.54 -37.84 -5.29
C ILE A 379 7.80 -38.10 -6.61
N CYS A 380 8.53 -38.27 -7.71
CA CYS A 380 7.95 -38.59 -9.01
C CYS A 380 7.06 -39.84 -8.96
N ALA A 381 7.53 -40.94 -8.36
CA ALA A 381 6.75 -42.17 -8.26
C ALA A 381 5.45 -41.98 -7.46
N ILE A 382 5.48 -41.23 -6.34
CA ILE A 382 4.28 -40.87 -5.58
C ILE A 382 3.34 -40.01 -6.41
N MET A 383 3.87 -39.02 -7.15
CA MET A 383 3.07 -38.19 -8.04
C MET A 383 2.38 -39.00 -9.15
N ARG A 384 3.08 -39.95 -9.77
CA ARG A 384 2.49 -40.88 -10.75
C ARG A 384 1.40 -41.74 -10.14
N TYR A 385 1.64 -42.27 -8.94
CA TYR A 385 0.62 -43.03 -8.20
C TYR A 385 -0.67 -42.20 -7.98
N LEU A 386 -0.53 -40.93 -7.60
CA LEU A 386 -1.64 -39.97 -7.44
C LEU A 386 -2.24 -39.49 -8.77
N GLY A 387 -1.57 -39.72 -9.89
CA GLY A 387 -2.06 -39.46 -11.24
C GLY A 387 -1.54 -38.20 -11.93
N TYR A 388 -0.48 -37.60 -11.41
CA TYR A 388 0.16 -36.46 -12.06
C TYR A 388 1.00 -36.90 -13.27
N ASP A 389 1.08 -36.03 -14.28
CA ASP A 389 2.06 -36.18 -15.35
C ASP A 389 3.45 -35.74 -14.86
N ALA A 390 4.17 -36.67 -14.23
CA ALA A 390 5.45 -36.43 -13.59
C ALA A 390 6.60 -37.21 -14.22
N ARG A 391 7.81 -36.66 -14.11
CA ARG A 391 9.04 -37.24 -14.66
C ARG A 391 10.25 -36.79 -13.86
N VAL A 392 11.33 -37.54 -13.96
CA VAL A 392 12.61 -37.21 -13.32
C VAL A 392 13.54 -36.63 -14.37
N ILE A 393 14.18 -35.52 -14.05
CA ILE A 393 15.14 -34.87 -14.93
C ILE A 393 16.52 -34.97 -14.32
N GLN A 394 17.49 -35.36 -15.14
CA GLN A 394 18.91 -35.27 -14.87
C GLN A 394 19.48 -34.06 -15.61
N GLY A 395 20.20 -33.20 -14.88
CA GLY A 395 20.84 -32.02 -15.44
C GLY A 395 22.12 -31.65 -14.72
N TRP A 396 22.59 -30.42 -14.97
CA TRP A 396 23.78 -29.87 -14.34
C TRP A 396 23.39 -28.82 -13.28
N ARG A 397 24.14 -28.76 -12.19
CA ARG A 397 24.13 -27.67 -11.19
C ARG A 397 25.52 -27.08 -11.06
N GLY A 398 25.63 -25.86 -10.54
CA GLY A 398 26.92 -25.21 -10.22
C GLY A 398 27.11 -23.86 -10.92
N ASN A 399 28.01 -23.03 -10.40
CA ASN A 399 28.05 -21.59 -10.72
C ASN A 399 28.84 -21.23 -11.98
N SER A 400 29.41 -22.22 -12.67
CA SER A 400 30.13 -22.06 -13.94
C SER A 400 30.21 -23.38 -14.70
N LEU A 401 30.65 -23.32 -15.96
CA LEU A 401 30.92 -24.52 -16.78
C LEU A 401 32.00 -25.42 -16.15
N ASP A 402 32.94 -24.80 -15.42
CA ASP A 402 34.10 -25.48 -14.82
C ASP A 402 33.82 -26.01 -13.41
N ASN A 403 32.73 -25.57 -12.77
CA ASN A 403 32.34 -25.98 -11.43
C ASN A 403 30.90 -26.50 -11.41
N LYS A 404 30.62 -27.51 -12.24
CA LYS A 404 29.29 -28.14 -12.34
C LYS A 404 29.29 -29.58 -11.85
N TRP A 405 28.17 -30.00 -11.26
CA TRP A 405 27.91 -31.38 -10.82
C TRP A 405 26.53 -31.85 -11.29
N GLN A 406 26.35 -33.17 -11.34
CA GLN A 406 25.08 -33.78 -11.75
C GLN A 406 24.03 -33.60 -10.65
N HIS A 407 22.80 -33.27 -11.03
CA HIS A 407 21.67 -33.18 -10.12
C HIS A 407 20.39 -33.71 -10.77
N PHE A 408 19.52 -34.28 -9.93
CA PHE A 408 18.24 -34.84 -10.35
C PHE A 408 17.10 -34.09 -9.64
N TRP A 409 16.02 -33.78 -10.36
CA TRP A 409 14.81 -33.17 -9.81
C TRP A 409 13.56 -33.80 -10.43
N CYS A 410 12.39 -33.60 -9.80
CA CYS A 410 11.12 -34.02 -10.35
C CYS A 410 10.48 -32.86 -11.14
N GLU A 411 9.86 -33.17 -12.27
CA GLU A 411 8.99 -32.24 -12.99
C GLU A 411 7.56 -32.74 -12.98
N VAL A 412 6.61 -31.81 -13.04
CA VAL A 412 5.19 -32.10 -13.27
C VAL A 412 4.63 -31.18 -14.35
N THR A 413 3.88 -31.74 -15.29
CA THR A 413 3.12 -30.95 -16.27
C THR A 413 1.74 -30.63 -15.73
N ILE A 414 1.39 -29.35 -15.65
CA ILE A 414 0.05 -28.89 -15.27
C ILE A 414 -0.43 -27.94 -16.36
N ASN A 415 -1.54 -28.29 -17.01
CA ASN A 415 -2.15 -27.50 -18.09
C ASN A 415 -1.14 -27.11 -19.21
N GLY A 416 -0.24 -28.04 -19.55
CA GLY A 416 0.77 -27.85 -20.61
C GLY A 416 2.00 -27.03 -20.18
N THR A 417 2.12 -26.68 -18.90
CA THR A 417 3.28 -25.98 -18.35
C THR A 417 4.05 -26.93 -17.42
N ASP A 418 5.37 -26.92 -17.56
CA ASP A 418 6.28 -27.74 -16.75
C ASP A 418 6.70 -26.98 -15.50
N TYR A 419 6.50 -27.63 -14.35
CA TYR A 419 6.88 -27.11 -13.05
C TYR A 419 7.90 -28.03 -12.40
N VAL A 420 8.83 -27.43 -11.69
CA VAL A 420 9.91 -28.09 -10.97
C VAL A 420 9.44 -28.38 -9.55
N MET A 421 9.71 -29.62 -9.11
CA MET A 421 9.67 -30.06 -7.72
C MET A 421 11.06 -30.55 -7.36
N ASP A 422 11.65 -29.97 -6.32
CA ASP A 422 12.97 -30.39 -5.88
C ASP A 422 13.08 -30.46 -4.36
N SER A 423 13.86 -31.43 -3.93
CA SER A 423 14.12 -31.79 -2.56
C SER A 423 15.64 -31.87 -2.37
N TYR A 424 16.16 -31.24 -1.33
CA TYR A 424 17.57 -31.32 -0.97
C TYR A 424 17.75 -31.34 0.54
N ASN A 425 18.60 -32.26 1.03
CA ASN A 425 18.95 -32.36 2.43
C ASN A 425 20.49 -32.39 2.60
N TYR A 426 21.08 -31.25 3.01
CA TYR A 426 22.38 -31.20 3.67
C TYR A 426 22.21 -30.43 4.96
N GLY A 427 22.36 -31.13 6.09
CA GLY A 427 21.95 -30.67 7.41
C GLY A 427 22.71 -29.47 8.00
N THR A 428 23.43 -28.65 7.22
CA THR A 428 24.16 -27.50 7.80
C THR A 428 24.19 -26.18 7.02
N ASP A 429 23.71 -26.04 5.78
CA ASP A 429 23.70 -24.70 5.13
C ASP A 429 22.59 -24.52 4.07
N GLY A 430 21.45 -23.95 4.49
CA GLY A 430 20.63 -23.07 3.64
C GLY A 430 19.90 -23.67 2.43
N ASP A 431 18.85 -24.44 2.72
CA ASP A 431 17.50 -24.28 2.18
C ASP A 431 17.25 -24.22 0.65
N TRP A 432 17.01 -25.36 -0.01
CA TRP A 432 16.34 -25.35 -1.32
C TRP A 432 15.28 -26.45 -1.41
N TYR A 433 14.05 -26.07 -1.10
CA TYR A 433 12.84 -26.83 -1.31
C TYR A 433 11.86 -25.92 -2.05
N PHE A 434 11.32 -26.40 -3.16
CA PHE A 434 10.20 -25.74 -3.85
C PHE A 434 9.27 -26.81 -4.41
N VAL A 435 7.98 -26.52 -4.30
CA VAL A 435 6.91 -27.33 -4.88
C VAL A 435 6.32 -26.58 -6.04
N CYS A 436 6.24 -27.18 -7.22
CA CYS A 436 5.47 -26.66 -8.33
C CYS A 436 5.86 -25.23 -8.80
N ALA A 437 7.16 -24.93 -8.81
CA ALA A 437 7.70 -23.64 -9.27
C ALA A 437 8.08 -23.71 -10.75
N THR A 438 7.91 -22.62 -11.51
CA THR A 438 8.48 -22.53 -12.86
C THR A 438 10.00 -22.36 -12.79
N TYR A 439 10.70 -22.63 -13.89
CA TYR A 439 12.13 -22.36 -13.98
C TYR A 439 12.49 -20.90 -13.71
N SER A 440 11.66 -19.94 -14.12
CA SER A 440 11.89 -18.52 -13.81
C SER A 440 11.72 -18.21 -12.33
N GLU A 441 10.79 -18.87 -11.64
CA GLU A 441 10.58 -18.74 -10.20
C GLU A 441 11.72 -19.37 -9.38
N THR A 442 12.43 -20.35 -9.95
CA THR A 442 13.65 -20.90 -9.34
C THR A 442 14.88 -19.99 -9.51
N ALA A 443 14.82 -18.95 -10.37
CA ALA A 443 15.98 -18.11 -10.70
C ALA A 443 16.51 -17.21 -9.56
N PRO A 444 15.72 -16.69 -8.60
CA PRO A 444 16.28 -15.95 -7.45
C PRO A 444 17.10 -16.84 -6.51
N TYR A 445 16.87 -18.15 -6.60
CA TYR A 445 17.58 -19.19 -5.88
C TYR A 445 18.88 -19.62 -6.62
N ALA A 446 19.29 -18.85 -7.66
CA ALA A 446 20.38 -19.11 -8.61
C ALA A 446 21.81 -19.01 -8.11
N TYR A 447 22.06 -18.83 -6.81
CA TYR A 447 23.40 -19.14 -6.29
C TYR A 447 23.67 -20.66 -6.30
N ASN A 448 22.64 -21.50 -6.51
CA ASN A 448 22.75 -22.96 -6.58
C ASN A 448 21.71 -23.68 -7.48
N SER A 449 20.84 -23.00 -8.25
CA SER A 449 19.75 -23.66 -9.02
C SER A 449 20.19 -24.24 -10.37
N HIS A 450 19.42 -25.23 -10.85
CA HIS A 450 19.69 -26.07 -12.02
C HIS A 450 20.04 -25.28 -13.28
N TYR A 451 21.24 -25.49 -13.80
CA TYR A 451 21.50 -25.18 -15.20
C TYR A 451 21.01 -26.36 -16.03
N ILE A 452 19.87 -26.20 -16.70
CA ILE A 452 19.60 -27.01 -17.88
C ILE A 452 20.57 -26.52 -18.96
N MET A 453 21.82 -27.00 -18.92
CA MET A 453 22.82 -26.70 -19.94
C MET A 453 22.51 -27.49 -21.22
N ASN A 454 21.36 -27.27 -21.84
CA ASN A 454 21.20 -27.65 -23.23
C ASN A 454 22.03 -26.66 -24.07
N ARG A 455 22.92 -27.12 -24.95
CA ARG A 455 23.64 -26.23 -25.89
C ARG A 455 22.69 -25.37 -26.72
N LYS A 456 21.41 -25.74 -26.89
CA LYS A 456 20.39 -24.91 -27.55
C LYS A 456 19.97 -23.67 -26.74
N LEU A 457 20.09 -23.71 -25.40
CA LEU A 457 19.85 -22.56 -24.51
C LEU A 457 21.10 -21.68 -24.36
N MET A 458 22.25 -22.11 -24.91
CA MET A 458 23.50 -21.34 -25.02
C MET A 458 23.54 -20.46 -26.29
N ALA A 459 22.40 -20.04 -26.85
CA ALA A 459 22.40 -18.77 -27.57
C ALA A 459 22.86 -17.72 -26.55
N PRO A 460 23.97 -17.01 -26.81
CA PRO A 460 24.80 -16.44 -25.76
C PRO A 460 23.97 -15.57 -24.83
N PHE A 461 23.98 -15.89 -23.53
CA PHE A 461 23.62 -14.99 -22.43
C PHE A 461 24.59 -13.79 -22.45
N LYS A 462 24.47 -12.96 -23.48
CA LYS A 462 25.07 -11.64 -23.59
C LYS A 462 24.07 -10.68 -22.98
N GLY A 463 24.21 -10.41 -21.69
CA GLY A 463 23.51 -9.27 -21.10
C GLY A 463 23.05 -9.45 -19.67
N TYR A 464 23.99 -9.65 -18.74
CA TYR A 464 23.91 -8.99 -17.45
C TYR A 464 25.29 -8.45 -17.12
N ILE A 465 25.60 -7.29 -17.70
CA ILE A 465 26.56 -6.37 -17.10
C ILE A 465 25.78 -5.74 -15.93
N THR A 466 26.21 -6.06 -14.71
CA THR A 466 25.74 -5.43 -13.48
C THR A 466 25.77 -3.91 -13.62
N LYS A 467 24.66 -3.24 -13.30
CA LYS A 467 24.59 -1.79 -13.17
C LYS A 467 24.10 -1.43 -11.78
#